data_AF-A0A2P5MKF6-F1
#
_entry.id   AF-A0A2P5MKF6-F1
#
_cell.length_a   1.000
_cell.length_b   1.000
_cell.length_c   1.000
_cell.angle_alpha   90.00
_cell.angle_beta   90.00
_cell.angle_gamma   90.00
#
_symmetry.space_group_name_H-M   'P 1'
#
loop_
_entity.id
_entity.type
_entity.pdbx_description
1 polymer ?
#
loop_
_entity_poly.entity_id
_entity_poly.type
_entity_poly.pdbx_seq_one_letter_code
_entity_poly.pdbx_strand_id
1 'polypeptide(L)'
;MQVSLALADETDFPHQGFLDYISPREDSATGTVSLRAVFDNPDELLAPGYFARVRIQGSVPYPALLIPDKAIGRDQAQRFVWVVKDNGEVEYRKVTIGPHIDGLRAIKEGVGEGDWVVVEGIQKIRPGATVKATRIGTQQAADEAKP
;
A
#
# COMPACT_ATOMS: atom_id res chain seq x y z
N MET A 1 5.17 14.17 13.87
CA MET A 1 4.89 12.91 13.14
C MET A 1 5.53 11.77 13.91
N GLN A 2 4.84 10.64 14.07
CA GLN A 2 5.41 9.47 14.74
C GLN A 2 6.47 8.82 13.85
N VAL A 3 7.56 8.43 14.49
CA VAL A 3 8.68 7.76 13.88
C VAL A 3 8.97 6.52 14.72
N SER A 4 9.23 5.41 14.06
CA SER A 4 9.62 4.16 14.72
C SER A 4 11.01 3.76 14.25
N LEU A 5 11.84 3.27 15.17
CA LEU A 5 13.23 2.91 14.94
C LEU A 5 13.45 1.44 15.27
N ALA A 6 14.27 0.78 14.45
CA ALA A 6 14.75 -0.58 14.63
C ALA A 6 16.27 -0.59 14.46
N LEU A 7 17.00 -1.18 15.41
CA LEU A 7 18.42 -1.47 15.26
C LEU A 7 18.64 -2.62 14.27
N ALA A 8 19.90 -2.85 13.89
CA ALA A 8 20.27 -3.88 12.91
C ALA A 8 19.80 -5.29 13.32
N ASP A 9 19.80 -5.58 14.63
CA ASP A 9 19.45 -6.88 15.20
C ASP A 9 17.96 -7.02 15.52
N GLU A 10 17.19 -5.94 15.40
CA GLU A 10 15.76 -5.91 15.69
C GLU A 10 14.95 -6.13 14.41
N THR A 11 13.99 -7.06 14.45
CA THR A 11 13.10 -7.34 13.30
C THR A 11 11.89 -6.39 13.30
N ASP A 12 11.41 -6.05 14.50
CA ASP A 12 10.34 -5.08 14.72
C ASP A 12 10.89 -3.66 14.93
N PHE A 13 9.99 -2.68 15.08
CA PHE A 13 10.33 -1.28 15.36
C PHE A 13 9.90 -0.90 16.79
N PRO A 14 10.60 -1.39 17.83
CA PRO A 14 10.17 -1.21 19.22
C PRO A 14 10.34 0.22 19.72
N HIS A 15 11.30 0.97 19.15
CA HIS A 15 11.62 2.32 19.61
C HIS A 15 10.71 3.33 18.93
N GLN A 16 9.86 4.00 19.71
CA GLN A 16 9.02 5.08 19.20
C GLN A 16 9.64 6.44 19.52
N GLY A 17 9.51 7.34 18.56
CA GLY A 17 9.98 8.71 18.68
C GLY A 17 9.14 9.65 17.83
N PHE A 18 9.59 10.89 17.74
CA PHE A 18 8.93 11.90 16.95
C PHE A 18 9.92 12.64 16.08
N LEU A 19 9.45 13.03 14.89
CA LEU A 19 10.22 13.91 14.02
C LEU A 19 10.22 15.32 14.61
N ASP A 20 11.41 15.85 14.88
CA ASP A 20 11.65 17.17 15.45
C ASP A 20 11.94 18.21 14.36
N TYR A 21 12.71 17.83 13.33
CA TYR A 21 13.15 18.78 12.31
C TYR A 21 13.26 18.19 10.91
N ILE A 22 12.90 19.01 9.93
CA ILE A 22 13.09 18.76 8.49
C ILE A 22 13.98 19.89 7.97
N SER A 23 15.13 19.55 7.40
CA SER A 23 16.00 20.54 6.76
C SER A 23 15.25 21.17 5.57
N PRO A 24 15.17 22.51 5.47
CA PRO A 24 14.59 23.18 4.32
C PRO A 24 15.55 23.21 3.12
N ARG A 25 16.83 22.84 3.32
CA ARG A 25 17.80 22.68 2.24
C ARG A 25 17.88 21.23 1.82
N GLU A 26 17.58 21.02 0.55
CA GLU A 26 17.90 19.81 -0.20
C GLU A 26 19.37 19.85 -0.60
N ASP A 27 20.04 18.71 -0.47
CA ASP A 27 21.38 18.53 -1.03
C ASP A 27 21.25 18.29 -2.54
N SER A 28 21.63 19.28 -3.35
CA SER A 28 21.46 19.24 -4.80
C SER A 28 22.36 18.22 -5.52
N ALA A 29 23.39 17.69 -4.85
CA ALA A 29 24.25 16.67 -5.43
C ALA A 29 23.64 15.26 -5.31
N THR A 30 22.85 15.04 -4.25
CA THR A 30 22.25 13.72 -3.95
C THR A 30 20.73 13.69 -4.06
N GLY A 31 20.07 14.84 -4.14
CA GLY A 31 18.61 14.97 -4.10
C GLY A 31 18.02 14.52 -2.76
N THR A 32 18.78 14.65 -1.67
CA THR A 32 18.37 14.18 -0.34
C THR A 32 18.02 15.33 0.60
N VAL A 33 17.09 15.05 1.52
CA VAL A 33 16.67 15.98 2.57
C VAL A 33 17.00 15.38 3.92
N SER A 34 17.72 16.13 4.75
CA SER A 34 18.07 15.70 6.11
C SER A 34 16.90 15.87 7.06
N LEU A 35 16.60 14.80 7.81
CA LEU A 35 15.53 14.72 8.80
C LEU A 35 16.15 14.43 10.18
N ARG A 36 15.62 15.04 11.24
CA ARG A 36 16.03 14.76 12.63
C ARG A 36 14.82 14.29 13.45
N ALA A 37 14.95 13.12 14.06
CA ALA A 37 13.98 12.56 14.98
C ALA A 37 14.59 12.42 16.37
N VAL A 38 13.75 12.47 17.40
CA VAL A 38 14.11 12.35 18.81
C VAL A 38 13.47 11.09 19.37
N PHE A 39 14.27 10.30 20.10
CA PHE A 39 13.88 9.03 20.71
C PHE A 39 14.35 9.03 22.16
N ASP A 40 13.53 8.47 23.05
CA ASP A 40 13.95 8.22 24.42
C ASP A 40 14.88 7.00 24.45
N ASN A 41 16.00 7.09 25.17
CA ASN A 41 17.01 6.04 25.28
C ASN A 41 17.26 5.64 26.75
N PRO A 42 16.25 5.10 27.45
CA PRO A 42 16.37 4.80 28.88
C PRO A 42 17.39 3.68 29.18
N ASP A 43 17.55 2.73 28.26
CA ASP A 43 18.44 1.56 28.41
C ASP A 43 19.83 1.76 27.78
N GLU A 44 20.13 2.98 27.32
CA GLU A 44 21.40 3.37 26.65
C GLU A 44 21.76 2.55 25.39
N LEU A 45 20.79 1.82 24.81
CA LEU A 45 20.99 0.97 23.64
C LEU A 45 21.23 1.77 22.34
N LEU A 46 20.69 2.98 22.24
CA LEU A 46 20.84 3.85 21.07
C LEU A 46 22.15 4.63 21.13
N ALA A 47 23.28 3.94 20.95
CA ALA A 47 24.59 4.56 20.95
C ALA A 47 24.93 5.26 19.60
N PRO A 48 25.74 6.33 19.63
CA PRO A 48 26.17 7.02 18.42
C PRO A 48 27.07 6.13 17.55
N GLY A 49 26.90 6.21 16.23
CA GLY A 49 27.69 5.46 15.25
C GLY A 49 27.04 4.16 14.76
N TYR A 50 25.93 3.73 15.36
CA TYR A 50 25.15 2.60 14.87
C TYR A 50 24.27 2.97 13.67
N PHE A 51 24.09 2.01 12.77
CA PHE A 51 23.08 2.09 11.73
C PHE A 51 21.74 1.61 12.28
N ALA A 52 20.68 2.39 12.02
CA ALA A 52 19.32 2.05 12.39
C ALA A 52 18.40 2.21 11.18
N ARG A 53 17.34 1.41 11.16
CA ARG A 53 16.25 1.53 10.19
C ARG A 53 15.14 2.35 10.81
N VAL A 54 14.65 3.33 10.07
CA VAL A 54 13.64 4.27 10.56
C VAL A 54 12.41 4.19 9.68
N ARG A 55 11.24 4.04 10.30
CA ARG A 55 9.92 4.14 9.66
C ARG A 55 9.25 5.43 10.09
N ILE A 56 8.94 6.28 9.12
CA ILE A 56 8.22 7.53 9.34
C ILE A 56 6.80 7.32 8.82
N GLN A 57 5.79 7.61 9.65
CA GLN A 57 4.41 7.65 9.17
C GLN A 57 4.22 8.88 8.27
N GLY A 58 4.24 8.66 6.94
CA GLY A 58 4.10 9.72 5.94
C GLY A 58 2.67 10.20 5.72
N SER A 59 1.66 9.53 6.29
CA SER A 59 0.26 9.95 6.22
C SER A 59 -0.52 9.37 7.39
N VAL A 60 -1.57 10.09 7.80
CA VAL A 60 -2.53 9.62 8.81
C VAL A 60 -3.26 8.39 8.26
N PRO A 61 -3.49 7.32 9.06
CA PRO A 61 -4.33 6.21 8.64
C PRO A 61 -5.70 6.72 8.18
N TYR A 62 -6.13 6.31 7.00
CA TYR A 62 -7.44 6.62 6.46
C TYR A 62 -8.13 5.32 6.03
N PRO A 63 -9.46 5.22 6.17
CA PRO A 63 -10.19 4.09 5.63
C PRO A 63 -10.03 4.09 4.10
N ALA A 64 -9.58 2.95 3.56
CA ALA A 64 -9.39 2.76 2.14
C ALA A 64 -9.85 1.35 1.76
N LEU A 65 -10.41 1.23 0.55
CA LEU A 65 -10.75 -0.06 -0.01
C LEU A 65 -9.47 -0.74 -0.50
N LEU A 66 -9.24 -1.96 -0.01
CA LEU A 66 -8.10 -2.78 -0.41
C LEU A 66 -8.57 -3.86 -1.37
N ILE A 67 -7.94 -3.91 -2.54
CA ILE A 67 -8.13 -5.00 -3.51
C ILE A 67 -6.79 -5.68 -3.80
N PRO A 68 -6.78 -6.98 -4.15
CA PRO A 68 -5.56 -7.65 -4.61
C PRO A 68 -4.96 -6.93 -5.84
N ASP A 69 -3.65 -6.73 -5.85
CA ASP A 69 -2.98 -6.02 -6.96
C ASP A 69 -3.19 -6.72 -8.32
N LYS A 70 -3.33 -8.06 -8.31
CA LYS A 70 -3.64 -8.87 -9.49
C LYS A 70 -4.96 -8.51 -10.17
N ALA A 71 -5.90 -7.92 -9.44
CA ALA A 71 -7.19 -7.48 -9.98
C ALA A 71 -7.08 -6.24 -10.88
N ILE A 72 -5.96 -5.53 -10.81
CA ILE A 72 -5.78 -4.24 -11.47
C ILE A 72 -5.21 -4.46 -12.86
N GLY A 73 -6.06 -4.20 -13.85
CA GLY A 73 -5.64 -4.10 -15.24
C GLY A 73 -4.88 -2.81 -15.50
N ARG A 74 -3.91 -2.88 -16.41
CA ARG A 74 -3.22 -1.72 -16.96
C ARG A 74 -3.53 -1.63 -18.44
N ASP A 75 -4.11 -0.50 -18.85
CA ASP A 75 -4.40 -0.21 -20.24
C ASP A 75 -3.68 1.08 -20.62
N GLN A 76 -2.65 0.98 -21.48
CA GLN A 76 -1.79 2.08 -21.95
C GLN A 76 -1.39 3.10 -20.87
N ALA A 77 -2.24 4.09 -20.58
CA ALA A 77 -2.04 5.15 -19.60
C ALA A 77 -2.90 5.04 -18.31
N GLN A 78 -3.91 4.17 -18.25
CA GLN A 78 -4.87 4.07 -17.16
C GLN A 78 -4.80 2.76 -16.38
N ARG A 79 -5.30 2.79 -15.15
CA ARG A 79 -5.55 1.63 -14.31
C ARG A 79 -7.04 1.38 -14.26
N PHE A 80 -7.43 0.13 -14.35
CA PHE A 80 -8.83 -0.27 -14.35
C PHE A 80 -9.02 -1.58 -13.61
N VAL A 81 -10.26 -1.85 -13.23
CA VAL A 81 -10.70 -3.13 -12.67
C VAL A 81 -11.97 -3.57 -13.38
N TRP A 82 -12.25 -4.87 -13.30
CA TRP A 82 -13.54 -5.41 -13.72
C TRP A 82 -14.44 -5.55 -12.50
N VAL A 83 -15.59 -4.88 -12.52
CA VAL A 83 -16.60 -4.98 -11.45
C VAL A 83 -17.76 -5.83 -11.97
N VAL A 84 -18.21 -6.81 -11.19
CA VAL A 84 -19.38 -7.63 -11.49
C VAL A 84 -20.62 -6.91 -10.97
N LYS A 85 -21.56 -6.62 -11.87
CA LYS A 85 -22.88 -6.07 -11.52
C LYS A 85 -23.80 -7.16 -10.98
N ASP A 86 -24.90 -6.75 -10.35
CA ASP A 86 -25.94 -7.66 -9.83
C ASP A 86 -26.54 -8.58 -10.89
N ASN A 87 -26.52 -8.17 -12.16
CA ASN A 87 -26.98 -8.97 -13.30
C ASN A 87 -25.94 -10.01 -13.78
N GLY A 88 -24.78 -10.11 -13.13
CA GLY A 88 -23.67 -11.01 -13.50
C GLY A 88 -22.81 -10.50 -14.67
N GLU A 89 -23.04 -9.29 -15.15
CA GLU A 89 -22.27 -8.65 -16.22
C GLU A 89 -21.04 -7.94 -15.66
N VAL A 90 -19.92 -8.01 -16.37
CA VAL A 90 -18.69 -7.28 -16.02
C VAL A 90 -18.64 -5.88 -16.63
N GLU A 91 -18.39 -4.90 -15.78
CA GLU A 91 -18.17 -3.50 -16.16
C GLU A 91 -16.68 -3.16 -16.10
N TYR A 92 -16.20 -2.49 -17.15
CA TYR A 92 -14.87 -1.87 -17.14
C TYR A 92 -14.96 -0.58 -16.32
N ARG A 93 -14.18 -0.50 -15.23
CA ARG A 93 -14.16 0.69 -14.40
C ARG A 93 -12.74 1.20 -14.20
N LYS A 94 -12.53 2.47 -14.58
CA LYS A 94 -11.27 3.17 -14.32
C LYS A 94 -11.13 3.43 -12.83
N VAL A 95 -9.94 3.19 -12.28
CA VAL A 95 -9.66 3.36 -10.85
C VAL A 95 -8.46 4.25 -10.62
N THR A 96 -8.52 5.02 -9.53
CA THR A 96 -7.37 5.76 -9.00
C THR A 96 -6.73 4.92 -7.91
N ILE A 97 -5.51 4.43 -8.16
CA ILE A 97 -4.78 3.58 -7.22
C ILE A 97 -4.00 4.40 -6.18
N GLY A 98 -3.83 3.81 -5.01
CA GLY A 98 -3.06 4.32 -3.88
C GLY A 98 -1.84 3.43 -3.57
N PRO A 99 -1.32 3.51 -2.34
CA PRO A 99 -0.15 2.73 -1.94
C PRO A 99 -0.39 1.22 -2.03
N HIS A 100 0.71 0.48 -2.24
CA HIS A 100 0.76 -0.97 -2.11
C HIS A 100 1.02 -1.34 -0.66
N ILE A 101 0.28 -2.31 -0.13
CA ILE A 101 0.42 -2.79 1.24
C ILE A 101 0.23 -4.31 1.19
N ASP A 102 1.30 -5.06 1.44
CA ASP A 102 1.25 -6.52 1.62
C ASP A 102 0.47 -7.29 0.53
N GLY A 103 0.77 -7.04 -0.77
CA GLY A 103 0.08 -7.70 -1.88
C GLY A 103 -1.28 -7.09 -2.25
N LEU A 104 -1.80 -6.17 -1.42
CA LEU A 104 -3.02 -5.42 -1.66
C LEU A 104 -2.71 -4.01 -2.17
N ARG A 105 -3.66 -3.44 -2.89
CA ARG A 105 -3.62 -2.07 -3.38
C ARG A 105 -4.78 -1.29 -2.80
N ALA A 106 -4.48 -0.14 -2.19
CA ALA A 106 -5.50 0.81 -1.81
C ALA A 106 -6.12 1.45 -3.05
N ILE A 107 -7.45 1.54 -3.11
CA ILE A 107 -8.19 2.25 -4.15
C ILE A 107 -8.70 3.56 -3.56
N LYS A 108 -8.34 4.67 -4.22
CA LYS A 108 -8.80 6.01 -3.85
C LYS A 108 -10.17 6.30 -4.43
N GLU A 109 -10.39 5.91 -5.69
CA GLU A 109 -11.62 6.18 -6.43
C GLU A 109 -11.92 5.07 -7.43
N GLY A 110 -13.21 4.87 -7.71
CA GLY A 110 -13.68 3.98 -8.76
C GLY A 110 -14.12 2.58 -8.29
N VAL A 111 -14.06 2.27 -6.99
CA VAL A 111 -14.67 1.05 -6.43
C VAL A 111 -15.38 1.43 -5.14
N GLY A 112 -16.59 0.90 -4.93
CA GLY A 112 -17.37 1.10 -3.72
C GLY A 112 -17.29 -0.07 -2.74
N GLU A 113 -17.74 0.16 -1.51
CA GLU A 113 -17.96 -0.92 -0.54
C GLU A 113 -19.04 -1.87 -1.05
N GLY A 114 -18.74 -3.18 -1.04
CA GLY A 114 -19.67 -4.22 -1.50
C GLY A 114 -19.56 -4.56 -2.99
N ASP A 115 -18.78 -3.80 -3.77
CA ASP A 115 -18.52 -4.11 -5.18
C ASP A 115 -17.74 -5.42 -5.33
N TRP A 116 -18.16 -6.25 -6.28
CA TRP A 116 -17.47 -7.50 -6.61
C TRP A 116 -16.41 -7.24 -7.66
N VAL A 117 -15.14 -7.30 -7.28
CA VAL A 117 -14.01 -7.10 -8.20
C VAL A 117 -13.49 -8.44 -8.69
N VAL A 118 -13.26 -8.57 -9.99
CA VAL A 118 -12.66 -9.77 -10.58
C VAL A 118 -11.16 -9.77 -10.34
N VAL A 119 -10.70 -10.79 -9.63
CA VAL A 119 -9.30 -11.01 -9.23
C VAL A 119 -8.56 -12.01 -10.13
N GLU A 120 -9.30 -12.87 -10.84
CA GLU A 120 -8.75 -13.93 -11.70
C GLU A 120 -9.50 -14.05 -13.01
N GLY A 121 -8.83 -14.53 -14.05
CA GLY A 121 -9.43 -14.69 -15.38
C GLY A 121 -9.62 -13.37 -16.15
N ILE A 122 -9.02 -12.28 -15.69
CA ILE A 122 -9.07 -10.92 -16.27
C ILE A 122 -8.73 -10.93 -17.78
N GLN A 123 -7.82 -11.80 -18.22
CA GLN A 123 -7.43 -11.93 -19.63
C GLN A 123 -8.52 -12.49 -20.54
N LYS A 124 -9.49 -13.23 -19.98
CA LYS A 124 -10.59 -13.86 -20.72
C LYS A 124 -11.83 -12.98 -20.78
N ILE A 125 -11.82 -11.84 -20.08
CA ILE A 125 -12.98 -10.98 -19.91
C ILE A 125 -12.97 -9.85 -20.94
N ARG A 126 -14.15 -9.58 -21.50
CA ARG A 126 -14.43 -8.42 -22.36
C ARG A 126 -15.53 -7.59 -21.70
N PRO A 127 -15.60 -6.27 -21.98
CA PRO A 127 -16.71 -5.45 -21.51
C PRO A 127 -18.06 -6.07 -21.90
N GLY A 128 -18.99 -6.16 -20.95
CA GLY A 128 -20.33 -6.72 -21.18
C GLY A 128 -20.41 -8.25 -21.19
N ALA A 129 -19.33 -8.96 -20.86
CA ALA A 129 -19.38 -10.41 -20.72
C ALA A 129 -20.11 -10.81 -19.42
N THR A 130 -20.97 -11.83 -19.50
CA THR A 130 -21.58 -12.46 -18.33
C THR A 130 -20.61 -13.45 -17.71
N VAL A 131 -20.34 -13.32 -16.41
CA VAL A 131 -19.44 -14.21 -15.67
C VAL A 131 -20.19 -14.94 -14.56
N LYS A 132 -19.82 -16.20 -14.32
CA LYS A 132 -20.15 -16.89 -13.07
C LYS A 132 -19.04 -16.59 -12.08
N ALA A 133 -19.30 -15.66 -11.15
CA ALA A 133 -18.34 -15.29 -10.12
C ALA A 133 -18.39 -16.28 -8.94
N THR A 134 -17.21 -16.70 -8.47
CA THR A 134 -17.04 -17.41 -7.19
C THR A 134 -16.41 -16.43 -6.20
N ARG A 135 -17.02 -16.28 -5.02
CA ARG A 135 -16.50 -15.38 -3.99
C ARG A 135 -15.25 -15.98 -3.38
N ILE A 136 -14.13 -15.27 -3.48
CA ILE A 136 -12.90 -15.57 -2.73
C ILE A 136 -12.63 -14.47 -1.70
N GLY A 137 -12.08 -14.84 -0.55
CA GLY A 137 -11.73 -13.87 0.50
C GLY A 137 -10.56 -12.97 0.07
N THR A 138 -10.60 -11.70 0.46
CA THR A 138 -9.57 -10.70 0.09
C THR A 138 -8.15 -11.10 0.53
N GLN A 139 -8.02 -11.77 1.68
CA GLN A 139 -6.72 -12.28 2.19
C GLN A 139 -6.23 -13.51 1.42
N GLN A 140 -7.11 -14.44 1.07
CA GLN A 140 -6.74 -15.60 0.24
C GLN A 140 -6.27 -15.17 -1.15
N ALA A 141 -6.92 -14.14 -1.73
CA ALA A 141 -6.53 -13.60 -3.01
C ALA A 141 -5.17 -12.87 -3.00
N ALA A 142 -4.71 -12.41 -1.84
CA ALA A 142 -3.40 -11.77 -1.65
C ALA A 142 -2.28 -12.81 -1.43
N ASP A 143 -2.52 -13.85 -0.65
CA ASP A 143 -1.53 -14.91 -0.38
C ASP A 143 -1.19 -15.73 -1.63
N GLU A 144 -2.19 -16.01 -2.48
CA GLU A 144 -2.01 -16.76 -3.73
C GLU A 144 -1.26 -15.95 -4.81
N ALA A 145 -0.98 -14.67 -4.56
CA ALA A 145 -0.20 -13.80 -5.43
C ALA A 145 1.30 -13.75 -5.07
N LYS A 146 1.74 -14.44 -4.01
CA LYS A 146 3.14 -14.56 -3.63
C LYS A 146 3.81 -15.67 -4.47
N PRO A 147 4.88 -15.38 -5.24
CA PRO A 147 5.63 -16.40 -5.96
C PRO A 147 6.43 -17.32 -5.04
#